data_AF-A0A7Z9HFH6-F1
#
_entry.id   AF-A0A7Z9HFH6-F1
#
_cell.length_a   1.000
_cell.length_b   1.000
_cell.length_c   1.000
_cell.angle_alpha   90.00
_cell.angle_beta   90.00
_cell.angle_gamma   90.00
#
_symmetry.space_group_name_H-M   'P 1'
#
loop_
_entity.id
_entity.type
_entity.pdbx_description
1 polymer ?
#
loop_
_entity_poly.entity_id
_entity_poly.type
_entity_poly.pdbx_seq_one_letter_code
_entity_poly.pdbx_strand_id
1 'polypeptide(L)'
;LLRNPKWQENFALLEKHQLSFDLQLYPEQMKESAEFLGGLPEVPVVIDHAGCPYDQSESGLQLWREGLASLAELPNLHIKLSGFGMYDKDWSSGSAQVLFETILELFGPKRIMWGSNFPVDRLMKPYNFCVEQLLQWISPLPLEDQRLIASETAKKFYRIGERS
;
A
#
# COMPACT_ATOMS: atom_id res chain seq x y z
N LEU A 1 8.35 8.33 16.07
CA LEU A 1 7.28 9.31 15.73
C LEU A 1 5.99 8.97 16.46
N LEU A 2 5.46 7.75 16.29
CA LEU A 2 4.19 7.32 16.89
C LEU A 2 4.10 7.52 18.40
N ARG A 3 5.20 7.47 19.15
CA ARG A 3 5.24 7.68 20.61
C ARG A 3 5.33 9.14 21.05
N ASN A 4 5.40 10.10 20.12
CA ASN A 4 5.49 11.52 20.44
C ASN A 4 4.06 12.11 20.52
N PRO A 5 3.59 12.55 21.70
CA PRO A 5 2.22 13.05 21.87
C PRO A 5 1.89 14.23 20.95
N LYS A 6 2.84 15.14 20.73
CA LYS A 6 2.64 16.30 19.85
C LYS A 6 2.43 15.87 18.40
N TRP A 7 3.12 14.83 17.96
CA TRP A 7 2.94 14.28 16.62
C TRP A 7 1.57 13.62 16.49
N GLN A 8 1.15 12.83 17.49
CA GLN A 8 -0.18 12.20 17.51
C GLN A 8 -1.31 13.24 17.47
N GLU A 9 -1.22 14.29 18.30
CA GLU A 9 -2.15 15.43 18.29
C GLU A 9 -2.25 16.08 16.91
N ASN A 10 -1.11 16.34 16.27
CA ASN A 10 -1.08 16.97 14.95
C ASN A 10 -1.61 16.03 13.85
N PHE A 11 -1.34 14.73 13.95
CA PHE A 11 -1.82 13.74 13.00
C PHE A 11 -3.35 13.66 13.01
N ALA A 12 -3.98 13.73 14.19
CA ALA A 12 -5.44 13.75 14.32
C ALA A 12 -6.10 14.95 13.60
N LEU A 13 -5.36 16.05 13.35
CA LEU A 13 -5.89 17.19 12.59
C LEU A 13 -6.15 16.86 11.11
N LEU A 14 -5.59 15.78 10.57
CA LEU A 14 -5.81 15.37 9.17
C LEU A 14 -7.30 15.12 8.89
N GLU A 15 -8.01 14.50 9.83
CA GLU A 15 -9.46 14.30 9.75
C GLU A 15 -10.19 15.65 9.59
N LYS A 16 -9.91 16.59 10.49
CA LYS A 16 -10.50 17.93 10.48
C LYS A 16 -10.27 18.66 9.14
N HIS A 17 -9.13 18.43 8.51
CA HIS A 17 -8.76 19.04 7.25
C HIS A 17 -9.08 18.18 6.01
N GLN A 18 -9.73 17.03 6.18
CA GLN A 18 -10.08 16.09 5.10
C GLN A 18 -8.84 15.71 4.26
N LEU A 19 -7.71 15.52 4.93
CA LEU A 19 -6.46 15.10 4.33
C LEU A 19 -6.26 13.59 4.50
N SER A 20 -5.72 12.94 3.48
CA SER A 20 -5.23 11.57 3.57
C SER A 20 -3.76 11.55 4.02
N PHE A 21 -3.30 10.39 4.48
CA PHE A 21 -1.90 10.18 4.84
C PHE A 21 -1.29 9.00 4.08
N ASP A 22 -0.11 9.23 3.51
CA ASP A 22 0.70 8.18 2.89
C ASP A 22 1.72 7.69 3.93
N LEU A 23 1.60 6.42 4.32
CA LEU A 23 2.37 5.80 5.39
C LEU A 23 3.46 4.90 4.82
N GLN A 24 4.70 5.41 4.85
CA GLN A 24 5.91 4.63 4.68
C GLN A 24 6.35 4.05 6.03
N LEU A 25 6.49 2.72 6.10
CA LEU A 25 6.95 2.01 7.28
C LEU A 25 7.67 0.71 6.92
N TYR A 26 8.33 0.10 7.91
CA TYR A 26 8.87 -1.26 7.83
C TYR A 26 7.93 -2.28 8.51
N PRO A 27 8.00 -3.56 8.14
CA PRO A 27 7.23 -4.65 8.74
C PRO A 27 7.18 -4.64 10.29
N GLU A 28 8.31 -4.38 10.94
CA GLU A 28 8.45 -4.36 12.41
C GLU A 28 7.58 -3.29 13.07
N GLN A 29 7.17 -2.27 12.31
CA GLN A 29 6.42 -1.13 12.81
C GLN A 29 4.91 -1.30 12.59
N MET A 30 4.47 -2.31 11.84
CA MET A 30 3.08 -2.42 11.39
C MET A 30 2.10 -2.66 12.54
N LYS A 31 2.43 -3.51 13.51
CA LYS A 31 1.56 -3.81 14.66
C LYS A 31 1.36 -2.56 15.55
N GLU A 32 2.44 -1.86 15.90
CA GLU A 32 2.35 -0.59 16.64
C GLU A 32 1.60 0.49 15.84
N SER A 33 1.76 0.50 14.51
CA SER A 33 1.02 1.43 13.64
C SER A 33 -0.48 1.11 13.58
N ALA A 34 -0.85 -0.16 13.55
CA ALA A 34 -2.26 -0.58 13.56
C ALA A 34 -2.95 -0.17 14.86
N GLU A 35 -2.29 -0.34 16.01
CA GLU A 35 -2.82 0.10 17.30
C GLU A 35 -3.07 1.62 17.32
N PHE A 36 -2.11 2.41 16.84
CA PHE A 36 -2.26 3.87 16.77
C PHE A 36 -3.38 4.29 15.82
N LEU A 37 -3.40 3.73 14.60
CA LEU A 37 -4.37 4.09 13.56
C LEU A 37 -5.78 3.60 13.88
N GLY A 38 -5.92 2.53 14.65
CA GLY A 38 -7.22 2.05 15.14
C GLY A 38 -7.94 3.07 16.04
N GLY A 39 -7.21 4.02 16.64
CA GLY A 39 -7.79 5.15 17.37
C GLY A 39 -8.25 6.31 16.48
N LEU A 40 -8.02 6.24 15.16
CA LEU A 40 -8.26 7.32 14.20
C LEU A 40 -8.97 6.80 12.93
N PRO A 41 -10.14 6.16 13.06
CA PRO A 41 -10.81 5.49 11.94
C PRO A 41 -11.24 6.44 10.80
N GLU A 42 -11.38 7.73 11.10
CA GLU A 42 -11.81 8.75 10.13
C GLU A 42 -10.67 9.31 9.27
N VAL A 43 -9.40 9.03 9.61
CA VAL A 43 -8.25 9.45 8.80
C VAL A 43 -7.99 8.41 7.70
N PRO A 44 -8.14 8.72 6.41
CA PRO A 44 -7.80 7.79 5.35
C PRO A 44 -6.28 7.63 5.25
N VAL A 45 -5.81 6.40 5.31
CA VAL A 45 -4.37 6.09 5.24
C VAL A 45 -4.10 5.12 4.09
N VAL A 46 -3.00 5.32 3.38
CA VAL A 46 -2.49 4.37 2.40
C VAL A 46 -1.09 3.93 2.77
N ILE A 47 -0.88 2.62 2.81
CA ILE A 47 0.42 2.01 3.06
C ILE A 47 1.23 2.07 1.78
N ASP A 48 2.43 2.63 1.87
CA ASP A 48 3.33 2.74 0.73
C ASP A 48 4.06 1.42 0.44
N HIS A 49 4.45 1.26 -0.83
CA HIS A 49 5.39 0.25 -1.31
C HIS A 49 5.15 -1.18 -0.83
N ALA A 50 3.90 -1.65 -0.95
CA ALA A 50 3.49 -2.99 -0.52
C ALA A 50 3.80 -3.30 0.95
N GLY A 51 3.96 -2.29 1.81
CA GLY A 51 4.37 -2.47 3.20
C GLY A 51 5.85 -2.84 3.37
N CYS A 52 6.70 -2.49 2.40
CA CYS A 52 8.15 -2.66 2.49
C CYS A 52 8.59 -4.10 2.85
N PRO A 53 8.27 -5.13 2.03
CA PRO A 53 8.72 -6.50 2.27
C PRO A 53 10.22 -6.65 1.97
N TYR A 54 11.07 -5.97 2.74
CA TYR A 54 12.50 -5.86 2.46
C TYR A 54 13.28 -7.14 2.77
N ASP A 55 12.84 -7.90 3.78
CA ASP A 55 13.39 -9.20 4.12
C ASP A 55 12.58 -10.30 3.41
N GLN A 56 13.18 -10.85 2.34
CA GLN A 56 12.60 -11.90 1.50
C GLN A 56 12.82 -13.32 2.07
N SER A 57 13.40 -13.47 3.27
CA SER A 57 13.44 -14.75 3.97
C SER A 57 12.04 -15.21 4.39
N GLU A 58 11.87 -16.50 4.67
CA GLU A 58 10.60 -17.05 5.15
C GLU A 58 10.12 -16.33 6.43
N SER A 59 11.01 -16.08 7.38
CA SER A 59 10.69 -15.34 8.61
C SER A 59 10.34 -13.88 8.35
N GLY A 60 11.03 -13.22 7.40
CA GLY A 60 10.77 -11.83 7.03
C GLY A 60 9.41 -11.65 6.37
N LEU A 61 9.08 -12.53 5.43
CA LEU A 61 7.79 -12.56 4.76
C LEU A 61 6.64 -12.91 5.72
N GLN A 62 6.88 -13.80 6.68
CA GLN A 62 5.91 -14.09 7.74
C GLN A 62 5.64 -12.86 8.61
N LEU A 63 6.69 -12.16 9.05
CA LEU A 63 6.57 -10.92 9.83
C LEU A 63 5.79 -9.84 9.05
N TRP A 64 6.13 -9.65 7.77
CA TRP A 64 5.44 -8.73 6.88
C TRP A 64 3.96 -9.08 6.72
N ARG A 65 3.63 -10.35 6.47
CA ARG A 65 2.25 -10.82 6.30
C ARG A 65 1.42 -10.58 7.57
N GLU A 66 1.95 -10.91 8.74
CA GLU A 66 1.26 -10.67 10.02
C GLU A 66 1.06 -9.19 10.33
N GLY A 67 2.07 -8.37 10.04
CA GLY A 67 2.01 -6.92 10.19
C GLY A 67 0.94 -6.31 9.27
N LEU A 68 0.94 -6.69 7.99
CA LEU A 68 -0.07 -6.24 7.04
C LEU A 68 -1.47 -6.71 7.42
N ALA A 69 -1.63 -7.95 7.91
CA ALA A 69 -2.92 -8.44 8.36
C ALA A 69 -3.49 -7.56 9.47
N SER A 70 -2.66 -7.16 10.43
CA SER A 70 -3.09 -6.26 11.53
C SER A 70 -3.54 -4.89 11.02
N LEU A 71 -2.88 -4.34 9.99
CA LEU A 71 -3.30 -3.10 9.34
C LEU A 71 -4.56 -3.28 8.49
N ALA A 72 -4.72 -4.43 7.83
CA ALA A 72 -5.83 -4.72 6.94
C ALA A 72 -7.18 -4.83 7.66
N GLU A 73 -7.19 -5.13 8.97
CA GLU A 73 -8.38 -5.08 9.83
C GLU A 73 -8.99 -3.67 9.91
N LEU A 74 -8.21 -2.62 9.63
CA LEU A 74 -8.69 -1.25 9.63
C LEU A 74 -9.30 -0.89 8.26
N PRO A 75 -10.62 -0.63 8.16
CA PRO A 75 -11.30 -0.46 6.88
C PRO A 75 -10.93 0.84 6.14
N ASN A 76 -10.42 1.85 6.86
CA ASN A 76 -9.93 3.12 6.33
C ASN A 76 -8.53 3.03 5.71
N LEU A 77 -7.82 1.89 5.88
CA LEU A 77 -6.49 1.68 5.33
C LEU A 77 -6.53 1.08 3.93
N HIS A 78 -5.69 1.65 3.07
CA HIS A 78 -5.44 1.23 1.70
C HIS A 78 -3.98 0.83 1.55
N ILE A 79 -3.60 0.27 0.40
CA ILE A 79 -2.21 -0.10 0.12
C ILE A 79 -1.85 0.15 -1.35
N LYS A 80 -0.61 0.59 -1.57
CA LYS A 80 -0.03 0.77 -2.90
C LYS A 80 0.74 -0.48 -3.35
N LEU A 81 0.36 -1.04 -4.49
CA LEU A 81 1.21 -1.94 -5.26
C LEU A 81 2.29 -1.12 -5.97
N SER A 82 3.42 -0.94 -5.30
CA SER A 82 4.55 -0.12 -5.76
C SER A 82 5.85 -0.52 -5.09
N GLY A 83 7.00 -0.05 -5.59
CA GLY A 83 8.28 -0.12 -4.88
C GLY A 83 8.91 -1.52 -4.77
N PHE A 84 8.43 -2.50 -5.55
CA PHE A 84 8.99 -3.86 -5.56
C PHE A 84 10.47 -3.87 -5.95
N GLY A 85 10.89 -2.97 -6.85
CA GLY A 85 12.28 -2.83 -7.27
C GLY A 85 13.26 -2.45 -6.16
N MET A 86 12.76 -1.87 -5.05
CA MET A 86 13.61 -1.45 -3.93
C MET A 86 14.27 -2.62 -3.20
N TYR A 87 13.67 -3.81 -3.25
CA TYR A 87 14.11 -4.98 -2.50
C TYR A 87 14.53 -6.15 -3.41
N ASP A 88 13.96 -6.21 -4.61
CA ASP A 88 14.36 -7.18 -5.64
C ASP A 88 14.61 -6.45 -6.97
N LYS A 89 15.85 -6.46 -7.44
CA LYS A 89 16.26 -5.80 -8.69
C LYS A 89 15.68 -6.49 -9.92
N ASP A 90 15.46 -7.80 -9.81
CA ASP A 90 15.01 -8.67 -10.87
C ASP A 90 13.51 -8.96 -10.77
N TRP A 91 12.80 -8.18 -9.94
CA TRP A 91 11.38 -8.38 -9.69
C TRP A 91 10.57 -8.46 -10.97
N SER A 92 9.55 -9.30 -10.92
CA SER A 92 8.53 -9.47 -11.95
C SER A 92 7.19 -9.80 -11.29
N SER A 93 6.12 -9.81 -12.07
CA SER A 93 4.81 -10.29 -11.62
C SER A 93 4.90 -11.72 -11.05
N GLY A 94 5.70 -12.58 -11.69
CA GLY A 94 5.93 -13.95 -11.26
C GLY A 94 6.70 -14.06 -9.94
N SER A 95 7.80 -13.33 -9.77
CA SER A 95 8.60 -13.43 -8.53
C SER A 95 7.90 -12.82 -7.31
N ALA A 96 7.09 -11.78 -7.51
CA ALA A 96 6.33 -11.13 -6.45
C ALA A 96 4.84 -11.56 -6.40
N GLN A 97 4.48 -12.67 -7.05
CA GLN A 97 3.10 -13.19 -7.10
C GLN A 97 2.52 -13.42 -5.71
N VAL A 98 3.29 -14.04 -4.80
CA VAL A 98 2.86 -14.31 -3.41
C VAL A 98 2.58 -13.01 -2.65
N LEU A 99 3.37 -11.96 -2.90
CA LEU A 99 3.15 -10.65 -2.28
C LEU A 99 1.85 -10.03 -2.79
N PHE A 100 1.63 -10.05 -4.10
CA PHE A 100 0.39 -9.57 -4.72
C PHE A 100 -0.84 -10.32 -4.21
N GLU A 101 -0.80 -11.65 -4.18
CA GLU A 101 -1.90 -12.49 -3.71
C GLU A 101 -2.22 -12.24 -2.23
N THR A 102 -1.19 -12.11 -1.39
CA THR A 102 -1.36 -11.78 0.04
C THR A 102 -2.02 -10.41 0.21
N ILE A 103 -1.59 -9.40 -0.56
CA ILE A 103 -2.20 -8.06 -0.51
C ILE A 103 -3.65 -8.10 -1.00
N LEU A 104 -3.91 -8.83 -2.08
CA LEU A 104 -5.25 -9.01 -2.62
C LEU A 104 -6.20 -9.69 -1.63
N GLU A 105 -5.72 -10.73 -0.95
CA GLU A 105 -6.44 -11.45 0.10
C GLU A 105 -6.80 -10.53 1.28
N LEU A 106 -5.83 -9.76 1.77
CA LEU A 106 -6.00 -8.94 2.98
C LEU A 106 -6.82 -7.66 2.72
N PHE A 107 -6.54 -6.94 1.64
CA PHE A 107 -7.12 -5.63 1.39
C PHE A 107 -8.35 -5.67 0.48
N GLY A 108 -8.39 -6.63 -0.46
CA GLY A 108 -9.35 -6.65 -1.54
C GLY A 108 -9.15 -5.51 -2.55
N PRO A 109 -9.69 -5.64 -3.77
CA PRO A 109 -9.41 -4.72 -4.88
C PRO A 109 -9.82 -3.27 -4.61
N LYS A 110 -10.85 -3.06 -3.77
CA LYS A 110 -11.36 -1.74 -3.39
C LYS A 110 -10.42 -0.93 -2.50
N ARG A 111 -9.41 -1.56 -1.90
CA ARG A 111 -8.44 -0.90 -1.00
C ARG A 111 -7.01 -0.95 -1.55
N ILE A 112 -6.84 -1.45 -2.78
CA ILE A 112 -5.56 -1.55 -3.45
C ILE A 112 -5.50 -0.52 -4.57
N MET A 113 -4.37 0.16 -4.69
CA MET A 113 -4.08 1.04 -5.82
C MET A 113 -2.67 0.81 -6.34
N TRP A 114 -2.44 0.98 -7.64
CA TRP A 114 -1.10 0.88 -8.21
C TRP A 114 -0.33 2.20 -8.15
N GLY A 115 0.99 2.09 -7.99
CA GLY A 115 1.92 3.21 -8.14
C GLY A 115 3.25 2.76 -8.75
N SER A 116 3.82 3.57 -9.63
CA SER A 116 5.08 3.20 -10.32
C SER A 116 6.35 3.36 -9.46
N ASN A 117 6.29 4.13 -8.38
CA ASN A 117 7.46 4.60 -7.62
C ASN A 117 8.54 5.31 -8.47
N PHE A 118 8.16 5.83 -9.63
CA PHE A 118 9.08 6.56 -10.50
C PHE A 118 9.37 7.97 -9.91
N PRO A 119 10.62 8.47 -9.95
CA PRO A 119 11.78 7.93 -10.67
C PRO A 119 12.69 6.99 -9.84
N VAL A 120 12.38 6.69 -8.58
CA VAL A 120 13.21 5.80 -7.74
C VAL A 120 13.36 4.43 -8.40
N ASP A 121 12.25 3.86 -8.85
CA ASP A 121 12.23 2.55 -9.52
C ASP A 121 13.00 2.54 -10.86
N ARG A 122 13.29 3.71 -11.46
CA ARG A 122 14.11 3.82 -12.69
C ARG A 122 15.49 3.19 -12.51
N LEU A 123 16.02 3.19 -11.28
CA LEU A 123 17.29 2.55 -10.95
C LEU A 123 17.27 1.03 -11.17
N MET A 124 16.06 0.45 -11.23
CA MET A 124 15.82 -0.99 -11.23
C MET A 124 15.16 -1.43 -12.54
N LYS A 125 14.06 -0.78 -12.93
CA LYS A 125 13.25 -1.11 -14.10
C LYS A 125 12.68 0.15 -14.79
N PRO A 126 12.44 0.13 -16.11
CA PRO A 126 11.79 1.25 -16.79
C PRO A 126 10.29 1.33 -16.47
N TYR A 127 9.67 2.49 -16.66
CA TYR A 127 8.26 2.71 -16.33
C TYR A 127 7.31 1.73 -17.05
N ASN A 128 7.54 1.46 -18.34
CA ASN A 128 6.71 0.52 -19.11
C ASN A 128 6.77 -0.90 -18.53
N PHE A 129 7.93 -1.32 -18.02
CA PHE A 129 8.04 -2.62 -17.34
C PHE A 129 7.12 -2.67 -16.12
N CYS A 130 7.11 -1.63 -15.28
CA CYS A 130 6.23 -1.59 -14.10
C CYS A 130 4.75 -1.66 -14.47
N VAL A 131 4.35 -0.99 -15.57
CA VAL A 131 2.98 -1.06 -16.11
C VAL A 131 2.66 -2.47 -16.63
N GLU A 132 3.58 -3.09 -17.37
CA GLU A 132 3.43 -4.47 -17.87
C GLU A 132 3.25 -5.47 -16.71
N GLN A 133 4.01 -5.32 -15.62
CA GLN A 133 3.88 -6.20 -14.45
C GLN A 133 2.51 -6.05 -13.77
N LEU A 134 2.02 -4.81 -13.62
CA LEU A 134 0.67 -4.57 -13.12
C LEU A 134 -0.38 -5.26 -13.98
N LEU A 135 -0.33 -5.04 -15.30
CA LEU A 135 -1.32 -5.60 -16.22
C LEU A 135 -1.33 -7.13 -16.16
N GLN A 136 -0.17 -7.76 -16.03
CA GLN A 136 -0.07 -9.21 -15.84
C GLN A 136 -0.78 -9.67 -14.56
N TRP A 137 -0.51 -9.02 -13.42
CA TRP A 137 -1.14 -9.36 -12.14
C TRP A 137 -2.66 -9.24 -12.15
N ILE A 138 -3.20 -8.16 -12.71
CA ILE A 138 -4.64 -7.90 -12.64
C ILE A 138 -5.41 -8.57 -13.78
N SER A 139 -4.77 -8.96 -14.89
CA SER A 139 -5.44 -9.57 -16.05
C SER A 139 -6.36 -10.76 -15.75
N PRO A 140 -6.10 -11.62 -14.73
CA PRO A 140 -7.00 -12.72 -14.39
C PRO A 140 -8.22 -12.30 -13.56
N LEU A 141 -8.24 -11.08 -13.01
CA LEU A 141 -9.32 -10.58 -12.16
C LEU A 141 -10.53 -10.10 -12.98
N PRO A 142 -11.73 -10.00 -12.39
CA PRO A 142 -12.86 -9.33 -13.03
C PRO A 142 -12.51 -7.92 -13.51
N LEU A 143 -13.08 -7.48 -14.64
CA LEU A 143 -12.79 -6.15 -15.22
C LEU A 143 -13.05 -4.99 -14.25
N GLU A 144 -14.00 -5.14 -13.32
CA GLU A 144 -14.25 -4.14 -12.27
C GLU A 144 -13.07 -4.03 -11.31
N ASP A 145 -12.54 -5.16 -10.84
CA ASP A 145 -11.39 -5.22 -9.93
C ASP A 145 -10.11 -4.70 -10.58
N GLN A 146 -9.92 -5.00 -11.87
CA GLN A 146 -8.84 -4.42 -12.66
C GLN A 146 -8.88 -2.89 -12.67
N ARG A 147 -10.06 -2.30 -12.88
CA ARG A 147 -10.24 -0.83 -12.89
C ARG A 147 -10.03 -0.22 -11.52
N LEU A 148 -10.51 -0.88 -10.47
CA LEU A 148 -10.28 -0.48 -9.07
C LEU A 148 -8.78 -0.37 -8.78
N ILE A 149 -8.04 -1.45 -8.98
CA ILE A 149 -6.61 -1.52 -8.69
C ILE A 149 -5.81 -0.55 -9.58
N ALA A 150 -6.14 -0.48 -10.87
CA ALA A 150 -5.38 0.34 -11.82
C ALA A 150 -5.60 1.85 -11.63
N SER A 151 -6.78 2.30 -11.18
CA SER A 151 -7.01 3.75 -11.03
C SER A 151 -8.16 4.18 -10.12
N GLU A 152 -9.30 3.47 -10.08
CA GLU A 152 -10.51 4.02 -9.45
C GLU A 152 -10.37 4.11 -7.93
N THR A 153 -9.67 3.17 -7.29
CA THR A 153 -9.36 3.23 -5.86
C THR A 153 -8.54 4.48 -5.52
N ALA A 154 -7.51 4.80 -6.32
CA ALA A 154 -6.70 6.01 -6.12
C ALA A 154 -7.50 7.29 -6.33
N LYS A 155 -8.31 7.36 -7.39
CA LYS A 155 -9.16 8.54 -7.67
C LYS A 155 -10.08 8.83 -6.51
N LYS A 156 -10.75 7.80 -5.98
CA LYS A 156 -11.64 7.93 -4.82
C LYS A 156 -10.89 8.32 -3.56
N PHE A 157 -9.79 7.63 -3.25
CA PHE A 157 -9.01 7.88 -2.03
C PHE A 157 -8.46 9.31 -1.97
N TYR A 158 -7.89 9.79 -3.08
CA TYR A 158 -7.29 11.12 -3.19
C TYR A 158 -8.25 12.21 -3.70
N ARG A 159 -9.54 11.91 -3.88
CA ARG A 159 -10.57 12.87 -4.38
C ARG A 159 -10.19 13.52 -5.72
N ILE A 160 -9.59 12.74 -6.62
CA ILE A 160 -9.14 13.23 -7.93
C ILE A 160 -10.33 13.33 -8.87
N GLY A 161 -10.57 14.54 -9.40
CA GLY A 161 -11.64 14.80 -10.36
C GLY A 161 -12.99 15.15 -9.73
N GLU A 162 -13.09 15.13 -8.40
CA GLU A 162 -14.19 15.77 -7.68
C GLU A 162 -13.99 17.29 -7.75
N ARG A 163 -14.88 17.99 -8.47
CA ARG A 163 -14.95 19.46 -8.42
C ARG A 163 -15.73 19.82 -7.16
N SER A 164 -15.08 20.55 -6.25
CA SER A 164 -15.73 21.30 -5.17
C SER A 164 -16.69 22.35 -5.70
#